data_AF-U6DST2-F1
#
_entry.id   AF-U6DST2-F1
#
_cell.length_a   1.000
_cell.length_b   1.000
_cell.length_c   1.000
_cell.angle_alpha   90.00
_cell.angle_beta   90.00
_cell.angle_gamma   90.00
#
_symmetry.space_group_name_H-M   'P 1'
#
loop_
_entity.id
_entity.type
_entity.pdbx_description
1 polymer ?
#
loop_
_entity_poly.entity_id
_entity_poly.type
_entity_poly.pdbx_seq_one_letter_code
_entity_poly.pdbx_strand_id
1 'polypeptide(L)'
;LAFQGTAPPPNWPRPVYELSPDPNNTGFINQDFVVWMRTAALPTFRKLYARIRQGNYSTGLPRGAYLVNITYNYPVRAFGGHKLIVFSNISWMGGKNPFLGIAYLVVGSLCIIMGFVMLVVYIRYQDQNDEDEDAE
;
A
#
# COMPACT_ATOMS: atom_id res chain seq x y z
N LEU A 1 27.10 20.88 20.11
CA LEU A 1 25.89 19.99 20.13
C LEU A 1 25.27 20.01 18.74
N ALA A 2 24.83 18.88 18.18
CA ALA A 2 24.46 18.77 16.76
C ALA A 2 23.39 19.79 16.27
N PHE A 3 22.58 20.34 17.18
CA PHE A 3 21.51 21.32 16.87
C PHE A 3 21.78 22.73 17.41
N GLN A 4 23.00 23.01 17.87
CA GLN A 4 23.38 24.31 18.41
C GLN A 4 23.29 25.40 17.32
N GLY A 5 22.60 26.50 17.61
CA GLY A 5 22.38 27.59 16.64
C GLY A 5 21.24 27.34 15.64
N THR A 6 20.46 26.26 15.82
CA THR A 6 19.26 25.99 15.01
C THR A 6 17.98 26.35 15.78
N ALA A 7 16.90 26.61 15.05
CA ALA A 7 15.57 26.84 15.61
C ALA A 7 14.60 25.74 15.16
N PRO A 8 13.61 25.35 15.99
CA PRO A 8 12.58 24.41 15.59
C PRO A 8 11.66 25.02 14.51
N PRO A 9 11.02 24.20 13.67
CA PRO A 9 10.03 24.70 12.72
C PRO A 9 8.85 25.39 13.43
N PRO A 10 8.18 26.38 12.80
CA PRO A 10 7.20 27.23 13.48
C PRO A 10 6.03 26.50 14.16
N ASN A 11 5.56 25.39 13.57
CA ASN A 11 4.41 24.64 14.07
C ASN A 11 4.80 23.42 14.93
N TRP A 12 6.05 23.34 15.36
CA TRP A 12 6.54 22.22 16.17
C TRP A 12 6.52 22.60 17.65
N PRO A 13 5.74 21.91 18.50
CA PRO A 13 5.69 22.23 19.93
C PRO A 13 6.97 21.85 20.66
N ARG A 14 7.79 20.98 20.08
CA ARG A 14 9.07 20.50 20.62
C ARG A 14 10.08 20.33 19.49
N PRO A 15 11.38 20.52 19.75
CA PRO A 15 12.41 20.34 18.76
C PRO A 15 12.62 18.86 18.38
N VAL A 16 13.26 18.62 17.23
CA VAL A 16 13.44 17.28 16.67
C VAL A 16 14.21 16.31 17.58
N TYR A 17 15.12 16.83 18.41
CA TYR A 17 15.92 16.04 19.35
C TYR A 17 15.16 15.65 20.64
N GLU A 18 13.92 16.12 20.82
CA GLU A 18 13.04 15.79 21.95
C GLU A 18 11.80 14.97 21.51
N LEU A 19 11.81 14.41 20.29
CA LEU A 19 10.69 13.64 19.76
C LEU A 19 10.45 12.30 20.48
N SER A 20 11.51 11.70 21.03
CA SER A 20 11.44 10.41 21.72
C SER A 20 12.46 10.37 22.87
N PRO A 21 12.15 9.67 23.98
CA PRO A 21 13.12 9.40 25.03
C PRO A 21 14.17 8.34 24.62
N ASP A 22 13.90 7.54 23.60
CA ASP A 22 14.83 6.52 23.11
C ASP A 22 15.97 7.17 22.30
N PRO A 23 17.24 7.03 22.71
CA PRO A 23 18.40 7.57 22.00
C PRO A 23 18.52 7.08 20.55
N ASN A 24 18.03 5.86 20.26
CA ASN A 24 18.07 5.27 18.92
C ASN A 24 16.90 5.71 18.02
N ASN A 25 15.96 6.51 18.54
CA ASN A 25 14.75 6.94 17.84
C ASN A 25 14.44 8.43 18.04
N THR A 26 15.46 9.29 18.05
CA THR A 26 15.33 10.74 18.22
C THR A 26 16.01 11.52 17.08
N GLY A 27 15.79 12.83 16.98
CA GLY A 27 16.36 13.65 15.91
C GLY A 27 15.83 13.25 14.53
N PHE A 28 16.65 13.42 13.49
CA PHE A 28 16.25 13.12 12.11
C PHE A 28 16.14 11.63 11.79
N ILE A 29 16.60 10.75 12.68
CA ILE A 29 16.44 9.29 12.55
C ILE A 29 15.14 8.78 13.18
N ASN A 30 14.36 9.66 13.83
CA ASN A 30 13.08 9.28 14.41
C ASN A 30 12.16 8.65 13.35
N GLN A 31 11.62 7.47 13.65
CA GLN A 31 10.88 6.65 12.71
C GLN A 31 9.60 7.33 12.21
N ASP A 32 8.84 7.98 13.10
CA ASP A 32 7.60 8.68 12.73
C ASP A 32 7.91 9.89 11.83
N PHE A 33 8.98 10.62 12.14
CA PHE A 33 9.45 11.71 11.31
C PHE A 33 9.86 11.22 9.91
N VAL A 34 10.67 10.17 9.82
CA VAL A 34 11.11 9.61 8.54
C VAL A 34 9.92 9.09 7.71
N VAL A 35 8.94 8.45 8.34
CA VAL A 35 7.70 8.03 7.68
C VAL A 35 6.92 9.23 7.15
N TRP A 36 6.88 10.33 7.91
CA TRP A 36 6.23 11.57 7.47
C TRP A 36 6.94 12.21 6.28
N MET A 37 8.27 12.28 6.32
CA MET A 37 9.11 12.89 5.27
C MET A 37 9.02 12.19 3.91
N ARG A 38 8.64 10.90 3.87
CA ARG A 38 8.36 10.21 2.61
C ARG A 38 7.09 10.76 1.96
N THR A 39 7.24 11.63 0.96
CA THR A 39 6.11 12.24 0.24
C THR A 39 5.21 11.16 -0.38
N ALA A 40 3.89 11.36 -0.28
CA ALA A 40 2.93 10.47 -0.89
C ALA A 40 2.64 10.91 -2.34
N ALA A 41 2.43 9.95 -3.23
CA ALA A 41 2.12 10.23 -4.64
C ALA A 41 0.67 10.70 -4.87
N LEU A 42 -0.23 10.47 -3.91
CA LEU A 42 -1.67 10.72 -4.02
C LEU A 42 -2.14 11.58 -2.85
N PRO A 43 -3.19 12.42 -3.02
CA PRO A 43 -3.73 13.27 -1.96
C PRO A 43 -4.36 12.45 -0.82
N THR A 44 -4.97 11.32 -1.16
CA THR A 44 -5.44 10.32 -0.19
C THR A 44 -4.33 9.30 0.03
N PHE A 45 -3.68 9.36 1.19
CA PHE A 45 -2.58 8.47 1.53
C PHE A 45 -2.72 7.91 2.94
N ARG A 46 -2.03 6.81 3.19
CA ARG A 46 -1.86 6.21 4.51
C ARG A 46 -0.39 6.10 4.84
N LYS A 47 -0.04 6.38 6.09
CA LYS A 47 1.31 6.25 6.63
C LYS A 47 1.27 5.28 7.81
N LEU A 48 2.33 4.49 7.95
CA LEU A 48 2.44 3.54 9.04
C LEU A 48 2.71 4.31 10.34
N TYR A 49 1.85 4.14 11.34
CA TYR A 49 2.05 4.74 12.66
C TYR A 49 2.67 3.74 13.65
N ALA A 50 2.14 2.52 13.73
CA ALA A 50 2.64 1.50 14.63
C ALA A 50 2.50 0.10 14.04
N ARG A 51 3.32 -0.84 14.54
CA ARG A 51 3.17 -2.27 14.28
C ARG A 51 2.98 -2.99 15.61
N ILE A 52 1.95 -3.82 15.69
CA ILE A 52 1.68 -4.63 16.87
C ILE A 52 2.49 -5.91 16.73
N ARG A 53 3.65 -5.96 17.41
CA ARG A 53 4.60 -7.10 17.35
C ARG A 53 4.76 -7.83 18.68
N GLN A 54 4.48 -7.17 19.79
CA GLN A 54 4.68 -7.71 21.13
C GLN A 54 3.40 -8.43 21.60
N GLY A 55 3.55 -9.64 22.14
CA GLY A 55 2.45 -10.49 22.63
C GLY A 55 2.02 -11.59 21.65
N ASN A 56 0.96 -12.32 22.01
CA ASN A 56 0.41 -13.42 21.20
C ASN A 56 -0.54 -12.91 20.10
N TYR A 57 -0.05 -12.02 19.23
CA TYR A 57 -0.80 -11.45 18.11
C TYR A 57 -0.26 -11.92 16.75
N SER A 58 0.40 -13.07 16.71
CA SER A 58 0.97 -13.65 15.48
C SER A 58 -0.08 -13.88 14.39
N THR A 59 -1.31 -14.16 14.79
CA THR A 59 -2.48 -14.35 13.91
C THR A 59 -3.36 -13.09 13.77
N GLY A 60 -2.95 -11.97 14.39
CA GLY A 60 -3.70 -10.72 14.42
C GLY A 60 -4.36 -10.43 15.76
N LEU A 61 -5.18 -9.37 15.79
CA LEU A 61 -5.94 -9.01 16.99
C LEU A 61 -7.09 -10.00 17.21
N PRO A 62 -7.26 -10.56 18.42
CA PRO A 62 -8.40 -11.41 18.73
C PRO A 62 -9.73 -10.64 18.57
N ARG A 63 -10.83 -11.38 18.43
CA ARG A 63 -12.15 -10.75 18.37
C ARG A 63 -12.49 -10.19 19.75
N GLY A 64 -12.81 -8.90 19.78
CA GLY A 64 -13.14 -8.21 21.03
C GLY A 64 -13.39 -6.73 20.82
N ALA A 65 -13.80 -6.05 21.89
CA ALA A 65 -13.91 -4.61 21.91
C ALA A 65 -12.53 -3.99 22.19
N TYR A 66 -12.16 -3.02 21.36
CA TYR A 66 -10.91 -2.26 21.51
C TYR A 66 -11.22 -0.79 21.69
N LEU A 67 -10.50 -0.14 22.58
CA LEU A 67 -10.56 1.30 22.79
C LEU A 67 -9.29 1.95 22.26
N VAL A 68 -9.46 2.95 21.39
CA VAL A 68 -8.35 3.73 20.84
C VAL A 68 -8.50 5.16 21.34
N ASN A 69 -7.56 5.61 22.17
CA ASN A 69 -7.53 6.99 22.64
C ASN A 69 -6.62 7.82 21.73
N ILE A 70 -7.12 8.95 21.23
CA ILE A 70 -6.44 9.77 20.23
C ILE A 70 -6.42 11.23 20.69
N THR A 71 -5.22 11.78 20.85
CA THR A 71 -5.05 13.22 21.10
C THR A 71 -5.10 14.00 19.78
N TYR A 72 -6.02 14.96 19.66
CA TYR A 72 -6.27 15.68 18.41
C TYR A 72 -5.34 16.89 18.24
N ASN A 73 -4.13 16.68 17.70
CA ASN A 73 -3.10 17.73 17.53
C ASN A 73 -2.93 18.26 16.10
N TYR A 74 -3.67 17.73 15.12
CA TYR A 74 -3.53 18.10 13.71
C TYR A 74 -4.90 18.46 13.11
N PRO A 75 -5.30 19.74 13.08
CA PRO A 75 -6.60 20.16 12.57
C PRO A 75 -6.64 20.09 11.04
N VAL A 76 -7.57 19.30 10.51
CA VAL A 76 -7.74 19.12 9.06
C VAL A 76 -8.97 19.80 8.48
N ARG A 77 -9.89 20.25 9.35
CA ARG A 77 -11.19 20.81 8.96
C ARG A 77 -11.06 22.12 8.17
N ALA A 78 -10.05 22.94 8.48
CA ALA A 78 -9.84 24.24 7.85
C ALA A 78 -9.63 24.13 6.32
N PHE A 79 -9.14 23.00 5.83
CA PHE A 79 -8.94 22.72 4.41
C PHE A 79 -9.83 21.57 3.90
N GLY A 80 -10.91 21.24 4.62
CA GLY A 80 -11.85 20.18 4.23
C GLY A 80 -11.27 18.76 4.27
N GLY A 81 -10.18 18.54 4.99
CA GLY A 81 -9.54 17.23 5.09
C GLY A 81 -10.23 16.27 6.06
N HIS A 82 -9.99 14.98 5.86
CA HIS A 82 -10.46 13.90 6.73
C HIS A 82 -9.29 13.07 7.26
N LYS A 83 -9.44 12.53 8.48
CA LYS A 83 -8.46 11.64 9.11
C LYS A 83 -9.12 10.32 9.45
N LEU A 84 -8.45 9.22 9.16
CA LEU A 84 -8.90 7.87 9.48
C LEU A 84 -7.75 7.07 10.09
N ILE A 85 -8.08 6.20 11.04
CA ILE A 85 -7.18 5.17 11.54
C ILE A 85 -7.65 3.84 10.95
N VAL A 86 -6.71 3.09 10.38
CA VAL A 86 -6.99 1.81 9.73
C VAL A 86 -6.09 0.74 10.33
N PHE A 87 -6.71 -0.31 10.87
CA PHE A 87 -6.02 -1.52 11.27
C PHE A 87 -6.05 -2.51 10.11
N SER A 88 -4.89 -3.02 9.71
CA SER A 88 -4.77 -3.99 8.62
C SER A 88 -3.65 -4.97 8.91
N ASN A 89 -3.91 -6.24 8.62
CA ASN A 89 -2.85 -7.22 8.47
C ASN A 89 -2.21 -7.07 7.09
N ILE A 90 -0.94 -7.44 6.96
CA ILE A 90 -0.23 -7.53 5.70
C ILE A 90 -0.08 -9.00 5.30
N SER A 91 -0.24 -9.30 4.03
CA SER A 91 0.17 -10.58 3.45
C SER A 91 1.55 -10.41 2.79
N TRP A 92 2.08 -11.51 2.26
CA TRP A 92 3.32 -11.51 1.47
C TRP A 92 3.26 -10.53 0.28
N MET A 93 2.06 -10.30 -0.28
CA MET A 93 1.82 -9.38 -1.41
C MET A 93 1.40 -7.97 -0.94
N GLY A 94 1.54 -7.67 0.35
CA GLY A 94 1.24 -6.36 0.93
C GLY A 94 -0.15 -6.25 1.55
N GLY A 95 -0.74 -5.05 1.48
CA GLY A 95 -2.09 -4.80 2.01
C GLY A 95 -3.20 -5.27 1.06
N LYS A 96 -4.45 -5.21 1.53
CA LYS A 96 -5.63 -5.54 0.71
C LYS A 96 -5.69 -4.65 -0.55
N ASN A 97 -5.50 -5.25 -1.73
CA ASN A 97 -5.69 -4.62 -3.04
C ASN A 97 -6.13 -5.67 -4.09
N PRO A 98 -7.43 -5.75 -4.44
CA PRO A 98 -7.92 -6.74 -5.40
C PRO A 98 -7.58 -6.38 -6.86
N PHE A 99 -7.14 -5.14 -7.13
CA PHE A 99 -6.90 -4.65 -8.49
C PHE A 99 -5.95 -5.55 -9.28
N LEU A 100 -4.82 -5.94 -8.67
CA LEU A 100 -3.82 -6.75 -9.36
C LEU A 100 -4.38 -8.13 -9.76
N GLY A 101 -5.11 -8.79 -8.86
CA GLY A 101 -5.72 -10.08 -9.14
C GLY A 101 -6.78 -9.99 -10.26
N ILE A 102 -7.63 -8.96 -10.22
CA ILE A 102 -8.62 -8.71 -11.26
C ILE A 102 -7.94 -8.43 -12.61
N ALA A 103 -6.88 -7.61 -12.62
CA ALA A 103 -6.13 -7.30 -13.84
C ALA A 103 -5.55 -8.56 -14.50
N TYR A 104 -4.94 -9.45 -13.70
CA TYR A 104 -4.43 -10.73 -14.21
C TYR A 104 -5.53 -11.64 -14.75
N LEU A 105 -6.68 -11.73 -14.06
CA LEU A 105 -7.81 -12.53 -14.52
C LEU A 105 -8.37 -12.01 -15.85
N VAL A 106 -8.53 -10.69 -15.99
CA VAL A 106 -9.02 -10.06 -17.23
C VAL A 106 -8.04 -10.31 -18.37
N VAL A 107 -6.75 -9.99 -18.19
CA VAL A 107 -5.74 -10.18 -19.24
C VAL A 107 -5.60 -11.66 -19.60
N GLY A 108 -5.56 -12.56 -18.61
CA GLY A 108 -5.51 -14.00 -18.83
C GLY A 108 -6.73 -14.52 -19.61
N SER A 109 -7.94 -14.05 -19.29
CA SER A 109 -9.15 -14.43 -20.03
C SER A 109 -9.12 -13.98 -21.49
N LEU A 110 -8.62 -12.77 -21.77
CA LEU A 110 -8.47 -12.25 -23.13
C LEU A 110 -7.45 -13.07 -23.93
N CYS A 111 -6.33 -13.45 -23.31
CA CYS A 111 -5.33 -14.31 -23.95
C CYS A 111 -5.89 -15.69 -24.29
N ILE A 112 -6.68 -16.31 -23.41
CA ILE A 112 -7.32 -17.61 -23.66
C ILE A 112 -8.30 -17.52 -24.83
N ILE A 113 -9.17 -16.51 -24.83
CA ILE A 113 -10.13 -16.29 -25.92
C ILE A 113 -9.40 -16.11 -27.25
N MET A 114 -8.36 -15.27 -27.27
CA MET A 114 -7.54 -15.05 -28.47
C MET A 114 -6.85 -16.34 -28.94
N GLY A 115 -6.36 -17.16 -28.01
CA GLY A 115 -5.78 -18.47 -28.30
C GLY A 115 -6.79 -19.42 -28.96
N PHE A 116 -8.03 -19.48 -28.45
CA PHE A 116 -9.08 -20.27 -29.08
C PHE A 116 -9.46 -19.77 -30.47
N VAL A 117 -9.55 -18.46 -30.67
CA VAL A 117 -9.82 -17.88 -32.01
C VAL A 117 -8.73 -18.27 -33.00
N MET A 118 -7.46 -18.11 -32.61
CA MET A 118 -6.31 -18.50 -33.45
C MET A 118 -6.31 -20.00 -33.75
N LEU A 119 -6.66 -20.84 -32.77
CA LEU A 119 -6.75 -22.29 -32.95
C LEU A 119 -7.86 -22.68 -33.93
N VAL A 120 -9.03 -22.05 -33.84
CA VAL A 120 -10.13 -22.29 -34.80
C VAL A 120 -9.74 -21.84 -36.21
N VAL A 121 -9.10 -20.69 -36.36
CA VAL A 121 -8.59 -20.21 -37.66
C VAL A 121 -7.56 -21.16 -38.24
N TYR A 122 -6.63 -21.66 -37.43
CA TYR A 122 -5.61 -22.62 -37.87
C TYR A 122 -6.23 -23.93 -38.38
N ILE A 123 -7.19 -24.50 -37.63
CA ILE A 123 -7.88 -25.72 -38.07
C ILE A 123 -8.65 -25.49 -39.37
N ARG A 124 -9.34 -24.35 -39.51
CA ARG A 124 -10.06 -24.00 -40.75
C ARG A 124 -9.14 -23.80 -41.94
N TYR A 125 -7.97 -23.21 -41.72
CA TYR A 125 -6.98 -23.02 -42.77
C TYR A 125 -6.35 -24.35 -43.22
N GLN A 126 -6.12 -25.27 -42.28
CA GLN A 126 -5.62 -26.60 -42.61
C GLN A 126 -6.64 -27.43 -43.39
N ASP A 127 -7.92 -27.39 -42.99
CA ASP A 127 -9.04 -28.06 -43.69
C ASP A 127 -9.16 -27.59 -45.16
N GLN A 128 -8.98 -26.29 -45.42
CA GLN A 128 -8.97 -25.74 -46.78
C GLN A 128 -7.77 -26.18 -47.61
N ASN A 129 -6.58 -26.21 -47.02
CA ASN A 129 -5.38 -26.69 -47.70
C ASN A 129 -5.48 -28.17 -48.08
N ASP A 130 -6.04 -29.00 -47.19
CA ASP A 130 -6.22 -30.43 -47.45
C ASP A 130 -7.24 -30.66 -48.60
N GLU A 131 -8.34 -29.88 -48.66
CA GLU A 131 -9.31 -29.92 -49.77
C GLU A 131 -8.72 -29.47 -51.12
N ASP A 132 -7.84 -28.46 -51.12
CA ASP A 132 -7.18 -27.97 -52.34
C ASP A 132 -6.12 -28.96 -52.87
N GLU A 133 -5.42 -29.69 -52.00
CA GLU A 133 -4.46 -30.75 -52.40
C GLU A 133 -5.15 -31.99 -52.98
N ASP A 134 -6.33 -32.38 -52.47
CA ASP A 134 -7.11 -33.52 -53.00
C ASP A 134 -7.79 -33.22 -54.36
N ALA A 135 -7.86 -31.94 -54.75
CA ALA A 135 -8.51 -31.49 -55.98
C ALA A 135 -7.57 -31.36 -57.20
N GLU A 136 -6.24 -31.46 -57.02
CA GLU A 136 -5.23 -31.53 -58.11
C GLU A 136 -4.92 -32.98 -58.55
#